data_AF-R7S267-F1
#
_entry.id   AF-R7S267-F1
#
_cell.length_a   1.000
_cell.length_b   1.000
_cell.length_c   1.000
_cell.angle_alpha   90.00
_cell.angle_beta   90.00
_cell.angle_gamma   90.00
#
_symmetry.space_group_name_H-M   'P 1'
#
loop_
_entity.id
_entity.type
_entity.pdbx_description
1 polymer ?
#
loop_
_entity_poly.entity_id
_entity_poly.type
_entity_poly.pdbx_seq_one_letter_code
_entity_poly.pdbx_strand_id
1 'polypeptide(L)'
;MAASSSSSKALNAILPLITAGQPYEAHQKARTFASRYQKSRQFDTAIDVLFQSARELLKAGQPGSGTDLASFLLEVYENKGETVTEESRGRLTQLIALTGSNGSWRKTLIDKAVAWSAKHGPCPAGDPDLQHYVGELLYKEGAFEAAEPHLLAAGKRDSARVLAQMFVDWSAAGGSPGTFALRGVLPYLLNGNILAARTFINSFTRQIISSKPSLASSNVSETIPINANPASDSAMATTDEIVVTTDLVLNWSQLAVRTCQRAKGAENKAAREAWVRLCGTYQSKGGLLANPNVRGILMEIAQLYFAIPPPRAQPANPFGDMLSSLLGAPAGGGGNATAPRRLAPVGPSTATDVLD
;
A
#
# COMPACT_ATOMS: atom_id res chain seq x y z
N MET A 1 -4.17 25.66 35.11
CA MET A 1 -4.19 25.46 33.66
C MET A 1 -3.91 26.80 32.99
N ALA A 2 -2.81 26.95 32.26
CA ALA A 2 -2.53 28.18 31.52
C ALA A 2 -3.52 28.28 30.36
N ALA A 3 -4.21 29.41 30.21
CA ALA A 3 -5.14 29.64 29.11
C ALA A 3 -4.43 29.42 27.76
N SER A 4 -5.00 28.59 26.88
CA SER A 4 -4.49 28.38 25.54
C SER A 4 -4.39 29.72 24.83
N SER A 5 -3.20 30.17 24.46
CA SER A 5 -3.09 31.41 23.71
C SER A 5 -3.69 31.21 22.32
N SER A 6 -4.62 32.09 21.96
CA SER A 6 -5.28 32.05 20.66
C SER A 6 -4.25 32.29 19.55
N SER A 7 -4.26 31.42 18.53
CA SER A 7 -3.46 31.55 17.30
C SER A 7 -3.78 32.83 16.53
N SER A 8 -4.97 33.43 16.74
CA SER A 8 -5.45 34.63 16.07
C SER A 8 -4.46 35.79 16.11
N LYS A 9 -3.75 35.99 17.24
CA LYS A 9 -2.75 37.07 17.34
C LYS A 9 -1.60 36.89 16.36
N ALA A 10 -1.09 35.65 16.23
CA ALA A 10 -0.02 35.34 15.30
C ALA A 10 -0.52 35.42 13.85
N LEU A 11 -1.69 34.83 13.57
CA LEU A 11 -2.26 34.79 12.22
C LEU A 11 -2.61 36.19 11.69
N ASN A 12 -3.18 37.07 12.52
CA ASN A 12 -3.43 38.47 12.17
C ASN A 12 -2.15 39.25 11.85
N ALA A 13 -0.99 38.77 12.31
CA ALA A 13 0.30 39.37 12.03
C ALA A 13 1.00 38.75 10.80
N ILE A 14 0.59 37.56 10.35
CA ILE A 14 1.19 36.78 9.26
C ILE A 14 0.38 36.91 7.97
N LEU A 15 -0.90 36.58 8.01
CA LEU A 15 -1.74 36.44 6.80
C LEU A 15 -1.82 37.75 5.98
N PRO A 16 -1.91 38.95 6.59
CA PRO A 16 -1.90 40.19 5.81
C PRO A 16 -0.63 40.42 4.98
N LEU A 17 0.52 39.88 5.40
CA LEU A 17 1.78 40.00 4.65
C LEU A 17 1.70 39.22 3.33
N ILE A 18 1.02 38.08 3.32
CA ILE A 18 0.81 37.29 2.10
C ILE A 18 -0.03 38.10 1.11
N THR A 19 -1.13 38.69 1.57
CA THR A 19 -1.99 39.54 0.73
C THR A 19 -1.30 40.82 0.26
N ALA A 20 -0.32 41.31 1.01
CA ALA A 20 0.48 42.48 0.66
C ALA A 20 1.66 42.17 -0.30
N GLY A 21 1.78 40.94 -0.79
CA GLY A 21 2.88 40.55 -1.68
C GLY A 21 4.22 40.38 -0.97
N GLN A 22 4.22 40.12 0.34
CA GLN A 22 5.40 39.90 1.19
C GLN A 22 5.44 38.45 1.72
N PRO A 23 5.49 37.42 0.83
CA PRO A 23 5.40 36.02 1.24
C PRO A 23 6.63 35.55 2.03
N TYR A 24 7.81 36.09 1.76
CA TYR A 24 9.03 35.73 2.47
C TYR A 24 8.97 36.19 3.93
N GLU A 25 8.52 37.43 4.16
CA GLU A 25 8.31 38.00 5.49
C GLU A 25 7.23 37.22 6.25
N ALA A 26 6.14 36.87 5.58
CA ALA A 26 5.08 36.02 6.15
C ALA A 26 5.65 34.66 6.60
N HIS A 27 6.46 34.02 5.76
CA HIS A 27 7.12 32.74 6.05
C HIS A 27 8.03 32.83 7.27
N GLN A 28 8.96 33.80 7.31
CA GLN A 28 9.88 33.97 8.44
C GLN A 28 9.13 34.26 9.75
N LYS A 29 8.06 35.05 9.67
CA LYS A 29 7.23 35.39 10.83
C LYS A 29 6.45 34.17 11.35
N ALA A 30 5.89 33.36 10.45
CA ALA A 30 5.24 32.10 10.81
C ALA A 30 6.20 31.14 11.54
N ARG A 31 7.41 30.93 11.02
CA ARG A 31 8.45 30.13 11.69
C ARG A 31 8.76 30.66 13.09
N THR A 32 8.96 31.98 13.21
CA THR A 32 9.30 32.62 14.49
C THR A 32 8.21 32.44 15.54
N PHE A 33 6.94 32.64 15.18
CA PHE A 33 5.82 32.40 16.10
C PHE A 33 5.73 30.93 16.50
N ALA A 34 5.76 30.03 15.52
CA ALA A 34 5.68 28.59 15.77
C ALA A 34 6.80 28.08 16.69
N SER A 35 8.06 28.47 16.46
CA SER A 35 9.17 28.10 17.33
C SER A 35 9.00 28.61 18.76
N ARG A 36 8.43 29.81 18.95
CA ARG A 36 8.14 30.33 20.29
C ARG A 36 7.05 29.52 20.98
N TYR A 37 5.95 29.22 20.29
CA TYR A 37 4.87 28.40 20.83
C TYR A 37 5.34 27.00 21.19
N GLN A 38 6.15 26.37 20.33
CA GLN A 38 6.75 25.06 20.60
C GLN A 38 7.66 25.08 21.85
N LYS A 39 8.53 26.08 22.00
CA LYS A 39 9.37 26.24 23.20
C LYS A 39 8.54 26.40 24.48
N SER A 40 7.40 27.07 24.39
CA SER A 40 6.45 27.21 25.49
C SER A 40 5.47 26.02 25.61
N ARG A 41 5.69 24.91 24.89
CA ARG A 41 4.85 23.70 24.86
C ARG A 41 3.39 23.95 24.47
N GLN A 42 3.12 25.04 23.76
CA GLN A 42 1.80 25.36 23.19
C GLN A 42 1.67 24.75 21.80
N PHE A 43 1.69 23.42 21.74
CA PHE A 43 1.78 22.69 20.47
C PHE A 43 0.55 22.90 19.59
N ASP A 44 -0.66 22.94 20.15
CA ASP A 44 -1.89 23.14 19.37
C ASP A 44 -1.92 24.53 18.69
N THR A 45 -1.50 25.56 19.41
CA THR A 45 -1.35 26.91 18.84
C THR A 45 -0.29 26.93 17.74
N ALA A 46 0.84 26.24 17.93
CA ALA A 46 1.88 26.14 16.90
C ALA A 46 1.38 25.40 15.65
N ILE A 47 0.66 24.29 15.84
CA ILE A 47 0.04 23.48 14.77
C ILE A 47 -0.89 24.36 13.94
N ASP A 48 -1.79 25.09 14.59
CA ASP A 48 -2.76 25.94 13.89
C ASP A 48 -2.08 27.08 13.12
N VAL A 49 -1.10 27.76 13.73
CA VAL A 49 -0.33 28.81 13.06
C VAL A 49 0.43 28.28 11.84
N LEU A 50 1.11 27.14 11.97
CA LEU A 50 1.86 26.53 10.87
C LEU A 50 0.95 26.08 9.75
N PHE A 51 -0.15 25.38 10.09
CA PHE A 51 -1.09 24.87 9.11
C PHE A 51 -1.74 25.99 8.29
N GLN A 52 -2.30 27.01 8.95
CA GLN A 52 -2.96 28.12 8.25
C GLN A 52 -1.96 28.93 7.42
N SER A 53 -0.77 29.23 7.97
CA SER A 53 0.25 29.98 7.24
C SER A 53 0.76 29.21 6.02
N ALA A 54 1.02 27.90 6.16
CA ALA A 54 1.41 27.04 5.05
C ALA A 54 0.33 27.02 3.98
N ARG A 55 -0.93 26.81 4.37
CA ARG A 55 -2.08 26.77 3.46
C ARG A 55 -2.20 28.04 2.62
N GLU A 56 -2.11 29.22 3.22
CA GLU A 56 -2.24 30.48 2.50
C GLU A 56 -1.01 30.79 1.63
N LEU A 57 0.21 30.41 2.06
CA LEU A 57 1.40 30.52 1.22
C LEU A 57 1.33 29.61 -0.02
N LEU A 58 0.83 28.38 0.13
CA LEU A 58 0.62 27.46 -0.99
C LEU A 58 -0.40 28.02 -1.99
N LYS A 59 -1.53 28.56 -1.50
CA LYS A 59 -2.51 29.24 -2.36
C LYS A 59 -1.94 30.46 -3.08
N ALA A 60 -0.99 31.16 -2.47
CA ALA A 60 -0.28 32.29 -3.07
C ALA A 60 0.87 31.87 -4.03
N GLY A 61 0.95 30.59 -4.39
CA GLY A 61 1.96 30.09 -5.33
C GLY A 61 3.37 30.02 -4.75
N GLN A 62 3.51 29.84 -3.44
CA GLN A 62 4.79 29.75 -2.74
C GLN A 62 5.06 28.32 -2.24
N PRO A 63 5.29 27.33 -3.13
CA PRO A 63 5.37 25.92 -2.75
C PRO A 63 6.55 25.61 -1.81
N GLY A 64 7.69 26.29 -1.98
CA GLY A 64 8.85 26.11 -1.11
C GLY A 64 8.56 26.52 0.34
N SER A 65 8.04 27.74 0.55
CA SER A 65 7.68 28.24 1.88
C SER A 65 6.55 27.44 2.52
N GLY A 66 5.52 27.08 1.75
CA GLY A 66 4.44 26.24 2.23
C GLY A 66 4.91 24.85 2.67
N THR A 67 5.78 24.22 1.89
CA THR A 67 6.33 22.88 2.20
C THR A 67 7.29 22.90 3.39
N ASP A 68 8.06 23.98 3.55
CA ASP A 68 8.91 24.18 4.74
C ASP A 68 8.05 24.29 6.01
N LEU A 69 7.00 25.11 6.00
CA LEU A 69 6.09 25.23 7.14
C LEU A 69 5.33 23.92 7.42
N ALA A 70 4.93 23.19 6.38
CA ALA A 70 4.32 21.87 6.52
C ALA A 70 5.30 20.83 7.11
N SER A 71 6.59 20.93 6.76
CA SER A 71 7.64 20.11 7.36
C SER A 71 7.80 20.45 8.84
N PHE A 72 7.79 21.75 9.18
CA PHE A 72 7.87 22.19 10.56
C PHE A 72 6.62 21.76 11.37
N LEU A 73 5.44 21.73 10.74
CA LEU A 73 4.23 21.19 11.34
C LEU A 73 4.41 19.72 11.76
N LEU A 74 5.00 18.89 10.91
CA LEU A 74 5.30 17.48 11.23
C LEU A 74 6.32 17.34 12.38
N GLU A 75 7.30 18.23 12.48
CA GLU A 75 8.21 18.28 13.63
C GLU A 75 7.47 18.64 14.92
N VAL A 76 6.49 19.56 14.86
CA VAL A 76 5.65 19.89 16.01
C VAL A 76 4.76 18.70 16.39
N TYR A 77 4.23 17.94 15.42
CA TYR A 77 3.52 16.68 15.67
C TYR A 77 4.37 15.67 16.43
N GLU A 78 5.60 15.44 15.95
CA GLU A 78 6.56 14.54 16.61
C GLU A 78 6.82 14.99 18.07
N ASN A 79 7.08 16.28 18.29
CA ASN A 79 7.36 16.81 19.63
C ASN A 79 6.15 16.81 20.58
N LYS A 80 4.93 16.94 20.03
CA LYS A 80 3.67 16.83 20.78
C LYS A 80 3.37 15.37 21.15
N GLY A 81 3.84 14.41 20.37
CA GLY A 81 3.34 13.02 20.40
C GLY A 81 1.97 12.89 19.72
N GLU A 82 1.72 13.68 18.68
CA GLU A 82 0.49 13.63 17.89
C GLU A 82 0.40 12.30 17.14
N THR A 83 -0.76 11.64 17.24
CA THR A 83 -1.03 10.39 16.53
C THR A 83 -1.75 10.65 15.20
N VAL A 84 -1.81 9.62 14.35
CA VAL A 84 -2.63 9.69 13.13
C VAL A 84 -4.11 9.70 13.51
N THR A 85 -4.79 10.81 13.21
CA THR A 85 -6.23 11.01 13.38
C THR A 85 -6.82 11.56 12.09
N GLU A 86 -8.14 11.62 11.97
CA GLU A 86 -8.79 12.23 10.81
C GLU A 86 -8.37 13.71 10.62
N GLU A 87 -8.18 14.42 11.73
CA GLU A 87 -7.82 15.83 11.74
C GLU A 87 -6.36 16.06 11.34
N SER A 88 -5.42 15.29 11.93
CA SER A 88 -4.00 15.41 11.59
C SER A 88 -3.73 14.99 10.14
N ARG A 89 -4.37 13.91 9.70
CA ARG A 89 -4.37 13.48 8.29
C ARG A 89 -5.00 14.51 7.36
N GLY A 90 -6.16 15.06 7.73
CA GLY A 90 -6.88 16.05 6.92
C GLY A 90 -6.07 17.31 6.65
N ARG A 91 -5.26 17.76 7.62
CA ARG A 91 -4.30 18.85 7.42
C ARG A 91 -3.25 18.48 6.38
N LEU A 92 -2.65 17.29 6.49
CA LEU A 92 -1.60 16.84 5.57
C LEU A 92 -2.12 16.67 4.14
N THR A 93 -3.29 16.05 3.96
CA THR A 93 -3.89 15.88 2.62
C THR A 93 -4.22 17.23 1.99
N GLN A 94 -4.74 18.20 2.77
CA GLN A 94 -4.99 19.55 2.26
C GLN A 94 -3.70 20.26 1.80
N LEU A 95 -2.62 20.17 2.59
CA LEU A 95 -1.34 20.78 2.23
C LEU A 95 -0.71 20.09 1.00
N ILE A 96 -0.80 18.77 0.91
CA ILE A 96 -0.35 18.00 -0.28
C ILE A 96 -1.12 18.44 -1.53
N ALA A 97 -2.44 18.57 -1.45
CA ALA A 97 -3.27 19.05 -2.56
C ALA A 97 -2.81 20.42 -3.06
N LEU A 98 -2.63 21.37 -2.15
CA LEU A 98 -2.31 22.77 -2.45
C LEU A 98 -0.87 22.96 -2.95
N THR A 99 0.03 22.00 -2.69
CA THR A 99 1.40 22.07 -3.20
C THR A 99 1.47 21.91 -4.72
N GLY A 100 0.49 21.24 -5.32
CA GLY A 100 0.42 21.02 -6.77
C GLY A 100 1.49 20.06 -7.28
N SER A 101 1.48 19.81 -8.59
CA SER A 101 2.36 18.85 -9.26
C SER A 101 3.72 19.43 -9.70
N ASN A 102 3.93 20.73 -9.51
CA ASN A 102 5.12 21.43 -10.00
C ASN A 102 6.34 21.14 -9.11
N GLY A 103 7.41 20.66 -9.73
CA GLY A 103 8.69 20.41 -9.07
C GLY A 103 8.63 19.25 -8.05
N SER A 104 9.59 19.23 -7.12
CA SER A 104 9.75 18.15 -6.15
C SER A 104 9.02 18.37 -4.82
N TRP A 105 8.44 19.56 -4.60
CA TRP A 105 7.91 19.99 -3.31
C TRP A 105 6.83 19.05 -2.76
N ARG A 106 5.86 18.69 -3.60
CA ARG A 106 4.78 17.79 -3.18
C ARG A 106 5.29 16.39 -2.86
N LYS A 107 6.26 15.88 -3.63
CA LYS A 107 6.91 14.60 -3.32
C LYS A 107 7.58 14.66 -1.95
N THR A 108 8.34 15.73 -1.66
CA THR A 108 8.96 15.93 -0.34
C THR A 108 7.93 15.92 0.78
N LEU A 109 6.79 16.60 0.61
CA LEU A 109 5.73 16.61 1.61
C LEU A 109 5.06 15.25 1.77
N ILE A 110 4.78 14.54 0.67
CA ILE A 110 4.24 13.17 0.67
C ILE A 110 5.17 12.24 1.44
N ASP A 111 6.46 12.22 1.11
CA ASP A 111 7.45 11.33 1.73
C ASP A 111 7.50 11.55 3.25
N LYS A 112 7.52 12.81 3.70
CA LYS A 112 7.52 13.17 5.13
C LYS A 112 6.21 12.80 5.81
N ALA A 113 5.07 13.06 5.19
CA ALA A 113 3.74 12.74 5.74
C ALA A 113 3.54 11.23 5.89
N VAL A 114 3.92 10.45 4.86
CA VAL A 114 3.87 8.98 4.89
C VAL A 114 4.81 8.45 5.98
N ALA A 115 6.06 8.92 6.04
CA ALA A 115 7.01 8.49 7.07
C ALA A 115 6.54 8.79 8.49
N TRP A 116 5.98 9.98 8.73
CA TRP A 116 5.37 10.33 10.01
C TRP A 116 4.21 9.40 10.35
N SER A 117 3.30 9.17 9.39
CA SER A 117 2.13 8.31 9.61
C SER A 117 2.50 6.84 9.84
N ALA A 118 3.61 6.36 9.26
CA ALA A 118 4.11 5.01 9.47
C ALA A 118 4.67 4.82 10.89
N LYS A 119 5.23 5.90 11.45
CA LYS A 119 5.82 5.91 12.80
C LYS A 119 4.79 6.12 13.90
N HIS A 120 3.77 6.96 13.65
CA HIS A 120 2.77 7.38 14.65
C HIS A 120 1.37 6.82 14.39
N GLY A 121 1.24 5.91 13.44
CA GLY A 121 0.02 5.19 13.10
C GLY A 121 0.16 3.68 13.30
N PRO A 122 -0.94 2.93 13.13
CA PRO A 122 -0.96 1.48 13.35
C PRO A 122 -0.29 0.68 12.22
N CYS A 123 -0.05 1.31 11.06
CA CYS A 123 0.39 0.64 9.85
C CYS A 123 1.84 1.01 9.51
N PRO A 124 2.79 0.05 9.45
CA PRO A 124 4.21 0.34 9.19
C PRO A 124 4.48 0.83 7.77
N ALA A 125 3.51 0.67 6.85
CA ALA A 125 3.58 1.20 5.49
C ALA A 125 3.05 2.65 5.39
N GLY A 126 2.64 3.27 6.50
CA GLY A 126 1.94 4.56 6.52
C GLY A 126 0.43 4.41 6.64
N ASP A 127 -0.25 5.51 6.93
CA ASP A 127 -1.71 5.55 7.09
C ASP A 127 -2.43 5.12 5.80
N PRO A 128 -3.33 4.12 5.84
CA PRO A 128 -4.03 3.61 4.66
C PRO A 128 -4.82 4.66 3.88
N ASP A 129 -5.42 5.64 4.55
CA ASP A 129 -6.25 6.66 3.90
C ASP A 129 -5.38 7.75 3.25
N LEU A 130 -4.29 8.15 3.90
CA LEU A 130 -3.28 9.02 3.31
C LEU A 130 -2.66 8.36 2.07
N GLN A 131 -2.28 7.08 2.16
CA GLN A 131 -1.74 6.31 1.04
C GLN A 131 -2.75 6.22 -0.12
N HIS A 132 -4.02 5.93 0.17
CA HIS A 132 -5.07 5.91 -0.84
C HIS A 132 -5.23 7.27 -1.54
N TYR A 133 -5.31 8.34 -0.76
CA TYR A 133 -5.44 9.71 -1.27
C TYR A 133 -4.28 10.08 -2.21
N VAL A 134 -3.04 9.83 -1.79
CA VAL A 134 -1.86 10.14 -2.60
C VAL A 134 -1.84 9.32 -3.88
N GLY A 135 -2.14 8.03 -3.79
CA GLY A 135 -2.22 7.14 -4.96
C GLY A 135 -3.27 7.62 -5.98
N GLU A 136 -4.46 7.98 -5.51
CA GLU A 136 -5.53 8.50 -6.38
C GLU A 136 -5.17 9.86 -7.00
N LEU A 137 -4.55 10.76 -6.23
CA LEU A 137 -4.09 12.06 -6.71
C LEU A 137 -3.07 11.89 -7.86
N LEU A 138 -2.04 11.07 -7.65
CA LEU A 138 -1.00 10.84 -8.66
C LEU A 138 -1.54 10.10 -9.89
N TYR A 139 -2.49 9.18 -9.71
CA TYR A 139 -3.16 8.51 -10.81
C TYR A 139 -3.94 9.49 -11.69
N LYS A 140 -4.73 10.40 -11.09
CA LYS A 140 -5.48 11.43 -11.83
C LYS A 140 -4.60 12.35 -12.66
N GLU A 141 -3.31 12.45 -12.33
CA GLU A 141 -2.32 13.24 -13.05
C GLU A 141 -1.51 12.42 -14.07
N GLY A 142 -1.82 11.14 -14.25
CA GLY A 142 -1.11 10.25 -15.17
C GLY A 142 0.24 9.76 -14.64
N ALA A 143 0.60 10.04 -13.39
CA ALA A 143 1.86 9.61 -12.78
C ALA A 143 1.76 8.16 -12.26
N PHE A 144 1.50 7.20 -13.15
CA PHE A 144 1.17 5.81 -12.79
C PHE A 144 2.27 5.11 -11.98
N GLU A 145 3.54 5.29 -12.35
CA GLU A 145 4.69 4.73 -11.62
C GLU A 145 4.77 5.22 -10.18
N ALA A 146 4.47 6.51 -9.96
CA ALA A 146 4.48 7.10 -8.63
C ALA A 146 3.24 6.69 -7.82
N ALA A 147 2.08 6.53 -8.47
CA ALA A 147 0.81 6.18 -7.82
C ALA A 147 0.76 4.73 -7.30
N GLU A 148 1.32 3.79 -8.07
CA GLU A 148 1.31 2.35 -7.76
C GLU A 148 1.75 1.98 -6.34
N PRO A 149 2.94 2.40 -5.84
CA PRO A 149 3.38 2.02 -4.50
C PRO A 149 2.42 2.51 -3.40
N HIS A 150 1.79 3.68 -3.57
CA HIS A 150 0.84 4.22 -2.62
C HIS A 150 -0.48 3.41 -2.60
N LEU A 151 -1.02 3.06 -3.78
CA LEU A 151 -2.24 2.24 -3.88
C LEU A 151 -2.04 0.81 -3.35
N LEU A 152 -0.84 0.23 -3.56
CA LEU A 152 -0.47 -1.06 -2.99
C LEU A 152 -0.30 -0.97 -1.47
N ALA A 153 0.42 0.03 -0.96
CA ALA A 153 0.67 0.24 0.46
C ALA A 153 -0.60 0.51 1.28
N ALA A 154 -1.58 1.20 0.68
CA ALA A 154 -2.87 1.46 1.33
C ALA A 154 -3.59 0.18 1.76
N GLY A 155 -3.47 -0.92 1.01
CA GLY A 155 -4.07 -2.21 1.36
C GLY A 155 -5.61 -2.23 1.40
N LYS A 156 -6.29 -1.12 1.06
CA LYS A 156 -7.75 -1.03 1.09
C LYS A 156 -8.37 -1.69 -0.13
N ARG A 157 -9.59 -2.21 0.06
CA ARG A 157 -10.45 -2.71 -1.03
C ARG A 157 -10.63 -1.66 -2.14
N ASP A 158 -10.88 -0.42 -1.76
CA ASP A 158 -11.11 0.65 -2.73
C ASP A 158 -9.82 1.04 -3.46
N SER A 159 -8.66 1.06 -2.77
CA SER A 159 -7.35 1.22 -3.42
C SER A 159 -7.07 0.13 -4.45
N ALA A 160 -7.45 -1.12 -4.16
CA ALA A 160 -7.30 -2.23 -5.11
C ALA A 160 -8.16 -2.05 -6.38
N ARG A 161 -9.34 -1.40 -6.29
CA ARG A 161 -10.15 -1.06 -7.47
C ARG A 161 -9.51 0.08 -8.28
N VAL A 162 -9.02 1.11 -7.60
CA VAL A 162 -8.31 2.23 -8.25
C VAL A 162 -7.05 1.71 -8.95
N LEU A 163 -6.29 0.83 -8.30
CA LEU A 163 -5.10 0.20 -8.89
C LEU A 163 -5.45 -0.62 -10.13
N ALA A 164 -6.54 -1.39 -10.09
CA ALA A 164 -7.01 -2.14 -11.25
C ALA A 164 -7.32 -1.21 -12.44
N GLN A 165 -8.06 -0.13 -12.21
CA GLN A 165 -8.38 0.85 -13.24
C GLN A 165 -7.11 1.51 -13.79
N MET A 166 -6.22 1.98 -12.91
CA MET A 166 -4.96 2.58 -13.30
C MET A 166 -4.11 1.63 -14.16
N PHE A 167 -4.06 0.35 -13.82
CA PHE A 167 -3.30 -0.63 -14.60
C PHE A 167 -3.95 -0.96 -15.95
N VAL A 168 -5.28 -0.88 -16.07
CA VAL A 168 -5.95 -0.99 -17.38
C VAL A 168 -5.54 0.19 -18.25
N ASP A 169 -5.61 1.41 -17.72
CA ASP A 169 -5.24 2.63 -18.42
C ASP A 169 -3.76 2.62 -18.81
N TRP A 170 -2.88 2.22 -17.88
CA TRP A 170 -1.45 2.10 -18.15
C TRP A 170 -1.17 1.04 -19.22
N SER A 171 -1.87 -0.10 -19.19
CA SER A 171 -1.73 -1.14 -20.21
C SER A 171 -2.19 -0.72 -21.61
N ALA A 172 -2.98 0.36 -21.72
CA ALA A 172 -3.36 0.92 -23.02
C ALA A 172 -2.19 1.67 -23.67
N ALA A 173 -1.27 2.24 -22.86
CA ALA A 173 -0.04 2.86 -23.34
C ALA A 173 1.08 1.84 -23.65
N GLY A 174 0.98 0.62 -23.12
CA GLY A 174 1.90 -0.49 -23.41
C GLY A 174 1.98 -1.52 -22.28
N GLY A 175 2.59 -2.68 -22.57
CA GLY A 175 2.75 -3.78 -21.61
C GLY A 175 1.66 -4.85 -21.67
N SER A 176 1.97 -6.04 -21.16
CA SER A 176 1.04 -7.18 -21.21
C SER A 176 0.08 -7.20 -20.01
N PRO A 177 -1.21 -7.55 -20.21
CA PRO A 177 -2.18 -7.71 -19.12
C PRO A 177 -1.66 -8.63 -18.00
N GLY A 178 -1.00 -9.73 -18.35
CA GLY A 178 -0.38 -10.64 -17.39
C GLY A 178 0.67 -9.98 -16.49
N THR A 179 1.45 -9.02 -17.00
CA THR A 179 2.43 -8.29 -16.19
C THR A 179 1.73 -7.47 -15.11
N PHE A 180 0.73 -6.68 -15.49
CA PHE A 180 -0.04 -5.86 -14.56
C PHE A 180 -0.85 -6.71 -13.56
N ALA A 181 -1.36 -7.86 -14.00
CA ALA A 181 -2.02 -8.82 -13.12
C ALA A 181 -1.09 -9.29 -11.99
N LEU A 182 0.17 -9.67 -12.31
CA LEU A 182 1.16 -10.04 -11.29
C LEU A 182 1.52 -8.88 -10.37
N ARG A 183 1.73 -7.68 -10.95
CA ARG A 183 2.08 -6.46 -10.18
C ARG A 183 1.03 -6.12 -9.12
N GLY A 184 -0.25 -6.34 -9.40
CA GLY A 184 -1.32 -6.08 -8.43
C GLY A 184 -1.61 -7.27 -7.51
N VAL A 185 -1.47 -8.50 -7.98
CA VAL A 185 -1.80 -9.69 -7.16
C VAL A 185 -0.69 -10.04 -6.17
N LEU A 186 0.57 -10.11 -6.62
CA LEU A 186 1.66 -10.65 -5.80
C LEU A 186 1.89 -9.84 -4.51
N PRO A 187 1.94 -8.49 -4.53
CA PRO A 187 2.16 -7.72 -3.30
C PRO A 187 1.03 -7.90 -2.28
N TYR A 188 -0.23 -7.93 -2.73
CA TYR A 188 -1.36 -8.18 -1.82
C TYR A 188 -1.32 -9.59 -1.21
N LEU A 189 -0.96 -10.61 -2.00
CA LEU A 189 -0.77 -11.96 -1.46
C LEU A 189 0.41 -12.03 -0.47
N LEU A 190 1.56 -11.43 -0.77
CA LEU A 190 2.70 -11.38 0.14
C LEU A 190 2.37 -10.68 1.47
N ASN A 191 1.43 -9.73 1.44
CA ASN A 191 0.93 -9.04 2.63
C ASN A 191 -0.22 -9.80 3.34
N GLY A 192 -0.58 -11.00 2.88
CA GLY A 192 -1.69 -11.76 3.46
C GLY A 192 -3.09 -11.23 3.10
N ASN A 193 -3.18 -10.18 2.28
CA ASN A 193 -4.40 -9.43 2.04
C ASN A 193 -5.23 -10.02 0.88
N ILE A 194 -5.93 -11.11 1.18
CA ILE A 194 -6.81 -11.79 0.22
C ILE A 194 -7.93 -10.87 -0.31
N LEU A 195 -8.49 -10.01 0.56
CA LEU A 195 -9.58 -9.13 0.17
C LEU A 195 -9.15 -8.15 -0.93
N ALA A 196 -7.99 -7.50 -0.77
CA ALA A 196 -7.44 -6.59 -1.77
C ALA A 196 -7.00 -7.35 -3.04
N ALA A 197 -6.29 -8.47 -2.91
CA ALA A 197 -5.86 -9.28 -4.05
C ALA A 197 -7.04 -9.72 -4.94
N ARG A 198 -8.11 -10.19 -4.30
CA ARG A 198 -9.35 -10.62 -4.96
C ARG A 198 -10.10 -9.46 -5.59
N THR A 199 -10.19 -8.34 -4.89
CA THR A 199 -10.85 -7.14 -5.42
C THR A 199 -10.12 -6.60 -6.65
N PHE A 200 -8.79 -6.54 -6.58
CA PHE A 200 -7.94 -6.12 -7.69
C PHE A 200 -8.14 -7.05 -8.89
N ILE A 201 -7.93 -8.36 -8.74
CA ILE A 201 -7.92 -9.28 -9.91
C ILE A 201 -9.30 -9.38 -10.57
N ASN A 202 -10.39 -9.35 -9.79
CA ASN A 202 -11.74 -9.36 -10.34
C ASN A 202 -12.04 -8.06 -11.11
N SER A 203 -11.66 -6.91 -10.54
CA SER A 203 -11.87 -5.60 -11.20
C SER A 203 -11.01 -5.48 -12.46
N PHE A 204 -9.74 -5.82 -12.37
CA PHE A 204 -8.78 -5.76 -13.47
C PHE A 204 -9.21 -6.67 -14.62
N THR A 205 -9.56 -7.93 -14.34
CA THR A 205 -10.00 -8.89 -15.37
C THR A 205 -11.25 -8.40 -16.10
N ARG A 206 -12.26 -7.92 -15.36
CA ARG A 206 -13.50 -7.40 -15.98
C ARG A 206 -13.23 -6.18 -16.86
N GLN A 207 -12.45 -5.23 -16.37
CA GLN A 207 -12.16 -3.99 -17.08
C GLN A 207 -11.25 -4.21 -18.29
N ILE A 208 -10.20 -5.03 -18.16
CA ILE A 208 -9.27 -5.29 -19.27
C ILE A 208 -9.93 -6.06 -20.41
N ILE A 209 -10.85 -6.98 -20.10
CA ILE A 209 -11.63 -7.71 -21.12
C ILE A 209 -12.63 -6.76 -21.80
N SER A 210 -13.27 -5.87 -21.04
CA SER A 210 -14.15 -4.83 -21.62
C SER A 210 -13.38 -3.92 -22.58
N SER A 211 -12.15 -3.52 -22.21
CA SER A 211 -11.27 -2.70 -23.04
C SER A 211 -10.67 -3.45 -24.24
N LYS A 212 -10.35 -4.74 -24.07
CA LYS A 212 -9.71 -5.61 -25.08
C LYS A 212 -10.46 -6.95 -25.17
N PRO A 213 -11.62 -7.01 -25.85
CA PRO A 213 -12.45 -8.22 -25.90
C PRO A 213 -11.77 -9.45 -26.49
N SER A 214 -10.76 -9.26 -27.35
CA SER A 214 -9.94 -10.34 -27.92
C SER A 214 -9.14 -11.14 -26.87
N LEU A 215 -9.03 -10.64 -25.64
CA LEU A 215 -8.43 -11.38 -24.52
C LEU A 215 -9.35 -12.48 -23.98
N ALA A 216 -10.67 -12.38 -24.17
CA ALA A 216 -11.58 -13.44 -23.76
C ALA A 216 -11.37 -14.67 -24.64
N SER A 217 -11.23 -15.85 -24.04
CA SER A 217 -11.10 -17.09 -24.80
C SER A 217 -12.42 -17.43 -25.49
N SER A 218 -12.41 -17.55 -26.82
CA SER A 218 -13.58 -17.98 -27.60
C SER A 218 -13.94 -19.46 -27.42
N ASN A 219 -13.04 -20.26 -26.83
CA ASN A 219 -13.16 -21.71 -26.74
C ASN A 219 -13.83 -22.21 -25.44
N VAL A 220 -14.15 -21.30 -24.52
CA VAL A 220 -14.81 -21.62 -23.24
C VAL A 220 -15.96 -20.64 -23.08
N SER A 221 -17.18 -21.07 -23.42
CA SER A 221 -18.38 -20.22 -23.38
C SER A 221 -18.87 -19.86 -21.97
N GLU A 222 -18.23 -20.35 -20.91
CA GLU A 222 -18.78 -20.24 -19.55
C GLU A 222 -17.72 -19.71 -18.59
N THR A 223 -18.07 -18.60 -17.93
CA THR A 223 -17.42 -18.21 -16.68
C THR A 223 -17.52 -19.39 -15.72
N ILE A 224 -16.42 -19.79 -15.06
CA ILE A 224 -16.50 -20.92 -14.12
C ILE A 224 -17.00 -20.38 -12.77
N PRO A 225 -18.24 -20.70 -12.35
CA PRO A 225 -18.78 -20.23 -11.09
C PRO A 225 -18.08 -20.96 -9.95
N ILE A 226 -17.67 -20.20 -8.95
CA ILE A 226 -16.85 -20.75 -7.86
C ILE A 226 -17.64 -20.94 -6.57
N ASN A 227 -18.80 -20.28 -6.47
CA ASN A 227 -19.77 -20.43 -5.38
C ASN A 227 -21.18 -20.48 -5.99
N ALA A 228 -21.69 -21.67 -6.32
CA ALA A 228 -23.13 -21.85 -6.40
C ALA A 228 -23.63 -22.10 -4.97
N ASN A 229 -23.92 -21.04 -4.22
CA ASN A 229 -24.85 -21.18 -3.10
C ASN A 229 -26.24 -20.82 -3.66
N PRO A 230 -27.11 -21.80 -3.96
CA PRO A 230 -28.41 -21.55 -4.60
C PRO A 230 -29.40 -20.78 -3.70
N ALA A 231 -29.00 -20.34 -2.50
CA ALA A 231 -29.86 -19.73 -1.49
C ALA A 231 -29.65 -18.22 -1.26
N SER A 232 -28.84 -17.53 -2.06
CA SER A 232 -28.70 -16.06 -1.96
C SER A 232 -29.25 -15.36 -3.20
N ASP A 233 -30.57 -15.26 -3.28
CA ASP A 233 -31.33 -14.34 -4.14
C ASP A 233 -31.08 -12.88 -3.71
N SER A 234 -29.84 -12.41 -3.88
CA SER A 234 -29.55 -10.99 -3.79
C SER A 234 -28.98 -10.54 -5.13
N ALA A 235 -29.67 -9.59 -5.77
CA ALA A 235 -29.26 -8.95 -7.02
C ALA A 235 -27.92 -8.15 -6.91
N MET A 236 -27.19 -8.29 -5.80
CA MET A 236 -25.85 -7.75 -5.55
C MET A 236 -24.83 -8.82 -5.12
N ALA A 237 -25.15 -10.12 -5.18
CA ALA A 237 -24.13 -11.15 -5.07
C ALA A 237 -23.23 -11.03 -6.30
N THR A 238 -22.07 -10.40 -6.18
CA THR A 238 -21.07 -10.38 -7.24
C THR A 238 -20.72 -11.83 -7.56
N THR A 239 -21.21 -12.35 -8.69
CA THR A 239 -20.96 -13.74 -9.05
C THR A 239 -19.47 -13.96 -9.12
N ASP A 240 -19.02 -14.88 -8.28
CA ASP A 240 -17.61 -15.08 -8.02
C ASP A 240 -17.03 -16.00 -9.08
N GLU A 241 -16.64 -15.42 -10.22
CA GLU A 241 -16.37 -16.16 -11.45
C GLU A 241 -14.90 -16.07 -11.89
N ILE A 242 -14.40 -17.12 -12.54
CA ILE A 242 -13.14 -17.07 -13.30
C ILE A 242 -13.47 -16.91 -14.78
N VAL A 243 -12.84 -15.92 -15.41
CA VAL A 243 -12.93 -15.69 -16.85
C VAL A 243 -11.67 -16.26 -17.50
N VAL A 244 -11.85 -17.25 -18.37
CA VAL A 244 -10.72 -17.83 -19.11
C VAL A 244 -10.30 -16.86 -20.22
N THR A 245 -9.03 -16.46 -20.18
CA THR A 245 -8.44 -15.52 -21.13
C THR A 245 -7.36 -16.18 -21.97
N THR A 246 -6.95 -15.52 -23.05
CA THR A 246 -5.80 -15.93 -23.88
C THR A 246 -4.46 -15.65 -23.18
N ASP A 247 -4.44 -14.79 -22.16
CA ASP A 247 -3.26 -14.51 -21.34
C ASP A 247 -3.13 -15.53 -20.18
N LEU A 248 -2.13 -16.40 -20.28
CA LEU A 248 -1.89 -17.45 -19.29
C LEU A 248 -1.59 -16.89 -17.90
N VAL A 249 -0.90 -15.76 -17.80
CA VAL A 249 -0.50 -15.19 -16.51
C VAL A 249 -1.72 -14.55 -15.83
N LEU A 250 -2.63 -13.97 -16.60
CA LEU A 250 -3.92 -13.48 -16.09
C LEU A 250 -4.80 -14.63 -15.56
N ASN A 251 -4.87 -15.75 -16.29
CA ASN A 251 -5.57 -16.96 -15.82
C ASN A 251 -4.97 -17.49 -14.52
N TRP A 252 -3.63 -17.59 -14.47
CA TRP A 252 -2.92 -18.00 -13.27
C TRP A 252 -3.22 -17.07 -12.08
N SER A 253 -3.23 -15.75 -12.31
CA SER A 253 -3.44 -14.76 -11.25
C SER A 253 -4.83 -14.88 -10.62
N GLN A 254 -5.88 -15.10 -11.43
CA GLN A 254 -7.23 -15.38 -10.94
C GLN A 254 -7.27 -16.65 -10.08
N LEU A 255 -6.67 -17.75 -10.56
CA LEU A 255 -6.62 -19.04 -9.86
C LEU A 255 -5.77 -18.99 -8.58
N ALA A 256 -4.66 -18.25 -8.59
CA ALA A 256 -3.74 -18.12 -7.47
C ALA A 256 -4.45 -17.51 -6.27
N VAL A 257 -5.15 -16.38 -6.46
CA VAL A 257 -5.91 -15.71 -5.39
C VAL A 257 -6.97 -16.64 -4.80
N ARG A 258 -7.72 -17.36 -5.65
CA ARG A 258 -8.76 -18.31 -5.23
C ARG A 258 -8.20 -19.52 -4.47
N THR A 259 -7.00 -19.97 -4.85
CA THR A 259 -6.29 -21.07 -4.17
C THR A 259 -5.79 -20.58 -2.81
N CYS A 260 -5.18 -19.40 -2.72
CA CYS A 260 -4.73 -18.78 -1.47
C CYS A 260 -5.89 -18.50 -0.51
N GLN A 261 -7.05 -18.06 -1.01
CA GLN A 261 -8.24 -17.83 -0.19
C GLN A 261 -8.75 -19.10 0.51
N ARG A 262 -8.57 -20.26 -0.12
CA ARG A 262 -8.95 -21.58 0.46
C ARG A 262 -7.84 -22.20 1.28
N ALA A 263 -6.69 -21.55 1.35
CA ALA A 263 -5.56 -22.07 2.07
C ALA A 263 -5.89 -22.08 3.57
N LYS A 264 -5.65 -23.23 4.22
CA LYS A 264 -5.75 -23.40 5.68
C LYS A 264 -4.42 -23.94 6.20
N GLY A 265 -3.32 -23.33 5.75
CA GLY A 265 -1.98 -23.81 6.06
C GLY A 265 -1.79 -25.29 5.70
N ALA A 266 -1.30 -26.06 6.66
CA ALA A 266 -1.07 -27.49 6.51
C ALA A 266 -2.35 -28.35 6.46
N GLU A 267 -3.48 -27.83 6.97
CA GLU A 267 -4.71 -28.58 7.18
C GLU A 267 -5.45 -28.88 5.86
N ASN A 268 -5.39 -27.96 4.90
CA ASN A 268 -6.06 -28.14 3.60
C ASN A 268 -5.10 -28.77 2.57
N LYS A 269 -4.92 -30.10 2.64
CA LYS A 269 -4.08 -30.87 1.71
C LYS A 269 -4.44 -30.61 0.23
N ALA A 270 -5.73 -30.55 -0.10
CA ALA A 270 -6.19 -30.31 -1.46
C ALA A 270 -5.75 -28.93 -2.00
N ALA A 271 -5.83 -27.88 -1.18
CA ALA A 271 -5.36 -26.54 -1.58
C ALA A 271 -3.83 -26.50 -1.76
N ARG A 272 -3.07 -27.25 -0.94
CA ARG A 272 -1.60 -27.37 -1.07
C ARG A 272 -1.23 -28.04 -2.39
N GLU A 273 -1.85 -29.17 -2.70
CA GLU A 273 -1.64 -29.89 -3.96
C GLU A 273 -2.06 -29.05 -5.17
N ALA A 274 -3.19 -28.33 -5.07
CA ALA A 274 -3.66 -27.42 -6.09
C ALA A 274 -2.66 -26.28 -6.34
N TRP A 275 -2.08 -25.68 -5.28
CA TRP A 275 -1.05 -24.65 -5.41
C TRP A 275 0.19 -25.18 -6.11
N VAL A 276 0.73 -26.33 -5.68
CA VAL A 276 1.92 -26.94 -6.30
C VAL A 276 1.66 -27.24 -7.78
N ARG A 277 0.51 -27.83 -8.10
CA ARG A 277 0.11 -28.11 -9.49
C ARG A 277 -0.04 -26.83 -10.31
N LEU A 278 -0.68 -25.80 -9.75
CA LEU A 278 -0.89 -24.52 -10.41
C LEU A 278 0.44 -23.85 -10.74
N CYS A 279 1.35 -23.71 -9.77
CA CYS A 279 2.67 -23.13 -9.99
C CYS A 279 3.48 -23.96 -10.99
N GLY A 280 3.58 -25.29 -10.81
CA GLY A 280 4.35 -26.15 -11.69
C GLY A 280 3.87 -26.13 -13.15
N THR A 281 2.55 -26.18 -13.37
CA THR A 281 1.95 -26.19 -14.71
C THR A 281 2.21 -24.90 -15.48
N TYR A 282 2.15 -23.74 -14.82
CA TYR A 282 2.36 -22.46 -15.50
C TYR A 282 3.85 -22.11 -15.60
N GLN A 283 4.69 -22.57 -14.67
CA GLN A 283 6.14 -22.40 -14.74
C GLN A 283 6.78 -23.24 -15.84
N SER A 284 6.27 -24.45 -16.10
CA SER A 284 6.77 -25.30 -17.19
C SER A 284 6.54 -24.71 -18.58
N LYS A 285 5.55 -23.82 -18.72
CA LYS A 285 5.26 -23.07 -19.95
C LYS A 285 6.19 -21.87 -20.18
N GLY A 286 7.10 -21.56 -19.25
CA GLY A 286 8.02 -20.44 -19.35
C GLY A 286 7.38 -19.07 -19.01
N GLY A 287 7.97 -17.99 -19.53
CA GLY A 287 7.46 -16.63 -19.37
C GLY A 287 7.64 -16.04 -17.95
N LEU A 288 6.75 -15.12 -17.57
CA LEU A 288 6.86 -14.32 -16.34
C LEU A 288 6.91 -15.20 -15.08
N LEU A 289 6.11 -16.26 -15.02
CA LEU A 289 6.02 -17.14 -13.84
C LEU A 289 7.27 -18.03 -13.67
N ALA A 290 8.01 -18.26 -14.75
CA ALA A 290 9.28 -19.00 -14.73
C ALA A 290 10.48 -18.12 -14.34
N ASN A 291 10.32 -16.80 -14.27
CA ASN A 291 11.38 -15.89 -13.85
C ASN A 291 11.85 -16.22 -12.43
N PRO A 292 13.18 -16.32 -12.16
CA PRO A 292 13.71 -16.63 -10.83
C PRO A 292 13.17 -15.74 -9.70
N ASN A 293 13.00 -14.44 -9.94
CA ASN A 293 12.47 -13.50 -8.94
C ASN A 293 11.02 -13.83 -8.59
N VAL A 294 10.19 -14.10 -9.62
CA VAL A 294 8.79 -14.50 -9.42
C VAL A 294 8.74 -15.86 -8.72
N ARG A 295 9.60 -16.81 -9.07
CA ARG A 295 9.68 -18.11 -8.37
C ARG A 295 9.96 -17.95 -6.87
N GLY A 296 10.87 -17.06 -6.50
CA GLY A 296 11.15 -16.72 -5.09
C GLY A 296 9.90 -16.23 -4.37
N ILE A 297 9.19 -15.27 -4.98
CA ILE A 297 7.92 -14.76 -4.44
C ILE A 297 6.87 -15.87 -4.29
N LEU A 298 6.76 -16.77 -5.26
CA LEU A 298 5.80 -17.89 -5.18
C LEU A 298 6.15 -18.88 -4.06
N MET A 299 7.44 -19.06 -3.73
CA MET A 299 7.87 -19.85 -2.58
C MET A 299 7.49 -19.18 -1.26
N GLU A 300 7.64 -17.86 -1.16
CA GLU A 300 7.18 -17.10 0.02
C GLU A 300 5.66 -17.23 0.22
N ILE A 301 4.88 -17.10 -0.86
CA ILE A 301 3.42 -17.31 -0.83
C ILE A 301 3.09 -18.76 -0.46
N ALA A 302 3.83 -19.75 -0.98
CA ALA A 302 3.67 -21.16 -0.64
C ALA A 302 3.85 -21.41 0.86
N GLN A 303 4.86 -20.78 1.46
CA GLN A 303 5.12 -20.87 2.88
C GLN A 303 4.03 -20.15 3.69
N LEU A 304 3.65 -18.94 3.29
CA LEU A 304 2.72 -18.07 4.01
C LEU A 304 1.31 -18.67 4.11
N TYR A 305 0.76 -19.17 2.99
CA TYR A 305 -0.63 -19.65 2.93
C TYR A 305 -0.76 -21.16 3.12
N PHE A 306 0.21 -21.95 2.67
CA PHE A 306 0.08 -23.40 2.53
C PHE A 306 1.01 -24.19 3.46
N ALA A 307 1.82 -23.50 4.28
CA ALA A 307 2.84 -24.11 5.14
C ALA A 307 3.76 -25.08 4.37
N ILE A 308 4.02 -24.78 3.10
CA ILE A 308 4.98 -25.54 2.28
C ILE A 308 6.37 -24.95 2.55
N PRO A 309 7.31 -25.72 3.14
CA PRO A 309 8.64 -25.21 3.40
C PRO A 309 9.37 -24.93 2.08
N PRO A 310 10.26 -23.93 2.02
CA PRO A 310 11.11 -23.72 0.86
C PRO A 310 11.94 -24.99 0.61
N PRO A 311 12.29 -25.31 -0.65
CA PRO A 311 13.22 -26.38 -0.95
C PRO A 311 14.49 -26.17 -0.13
N ARG A 312 14.99 -27.22 0.53
CA ARG A 312 16.29 -27.13 1.22
C ARG A 312 17.30 -26.64 0.20
N ALA A 313 17.90 -25.48 0.46
CA ALA A 313 19.04 -25.01 -0.31
C ALA A 313 20.06 -26.14 -0.30
N GLN A 314 20.51 -26.60 -1.48
CA GLN A 314 21.72 -27.39 -1.50
C GLN A 314 22.81 -26.54 -0.86
N PRO A 315 23.62 -27.08 0.06
CA PRO A 315 24.66 -26.32 0.71
C PRO A 315 25.53 -25.69 -0.38
N ALA A 316 25.70 -24.37 -0.32
CA ALA A 316 26.46 -23.61 -1.30
C ALA A 316 27.93 -24.04 -1.35
N ASN A 317 28.37 -24.92 -0.45
CA ASN A 317 29.73 -25.43 -0.41
C ASN A 317 29.79 -26.90 0.07
N PRO A 318 29.48 -27.88 -0.80
CA PRO A 318 29.53 -29.31 -0.43
C PRO A 318 30.92 -29.76 0.05
N PHE A 319 31.99 -29.05 -0.34
CA PHE A 319 33.35 -29.29 0.11
C PHE A 319 33.59 -28.86 1.57
N GLY A 320 32.97 -27.75 1.99
CA GLY A 320 33.13 -27.20 3.35
C GLY A 320 32.48 -28.09 4.42
N ASP A 321 31.28 -28.60 4.13
CA ASP A 321 30.57 -29.51 5.04
C ASP A 321 31.27 -30.88 5.13
N MET A 322 31.88 -31.34 4.03
CA MET A 322 32.65 -32.59 4.01
C MET A 322 33.96 -32.45 4.81
N LEU A 323 34.65 -31.31 4.72
CA LEU A 323 35.81 -30.98 5.55
C LEU A 323 35.44 -30.83 7.03
N SER A 324 34.32 -30.18 7.35
CA SER A 324 33.86 -30.02 8.73
C SER A 324 33.44 -31.36 9.36
N SER A 325 32.82 -32.24 8.57
CA SER A 325 32.49 -33.61 8.98
C SER A 325 33.72 -34.52 9.11
N LEU A 326 34.82 -34.23 8.40
CA LEU A 326 36.06 -35.00 8.47
C LEU A 326 37.01 -34.51 9.57
N LEU A 327 36.87 -33.24 9.98
CA LEU A 327 37.69 -32.61 11.03
C LEU A 327 37.05 -32.64 12.43
N GLY A 328 35.86 -33.26 12.58
CA GLY A 328 35.26 -33.59 13.88
C GLY A 328 34.85 -32.39 14.74
N ALA A 329 34.64 -31.21 14.15
CA ALA A 329 34.19 -30.04 14.90
C ALA A 329 32.66 -30.09 15.15
N PRO A 330 32.17 -29.79 16.37
CA PRO A 330 30.75 -29.68 16.61
C PRO A 330 30.17 -28.53 15.78
N ALA A 331 29.11 -28.82 15.02
CA ALA A 331 28.42 -27.86 14.18
C ALA A 331 27.86 -26.68 15.01
N GLY A 332 28.60 -25.58 15.05
CA GLY A 332 28.15 -24.30 15.59
C GLY A 332 27.13 -23.65 14.66
N GLY A 333 25.86 -24.06 14.78
CA GLY A 333 24.74 -23.45 14.07
C GLY A 333 24.34 -22.09 14.63
N GLY A 334 25.19 -21.08 14.45
CA GLY A 334 24.89 -19.68 14.74
C GLY A 334 24.29 -18.97 13.52
N GLY A 335 23.07 -19.34 13.13
CA GLY A 335 22.32 -18.66 12.08
C GLY A 335 21.04 -18.08 12.68
N ASN A 336 20.99 -16.76 12.84
CA ASN A 336 19.82 -16.04 13.32
C ASN A 336 18.70 -16.11 12.26
N ALA A 337 18.00 -17.24 12.20
CA ALA A 337 16.88 -17.44 11.29
C ALA A 337 15.71 -16.61 11.81
N THR A 338 15.41 -15.51 11.11
CA THR A 338 14.15 -14.79 11.26
C THR A 338 13.00 -15.78 11.15
N ALA A 339 12.16 -15.84 12.18
CA ALA A 339 11.02 -16.75 12.23
C ALA A 339 10.13 -16.56 10.98
N PRO A 340 9.66 -17.64 10.34
CA PRO A 340 8.89 -17.54 9.11
C PRO A 340 7.57 -16.81 9.38
N ARG A 341 7.25 -15.79 8.57
CA ARG A 341 5.95 -15.11 8.62
C ARG A 341 4.84 -16.13 8.39
N ARG A 342 3.93 -16.26 9.35
CA ARG A 342 2.71 -17.06 9.25
C ARG A 342 1.51 -16.12 9.40
N LEU A 343 0.45 -16.40 8.64
CA LEU A 343 -0.82 -15.72 8.86
C LEU A 343 -1.35 -16.11 10.24
N ALA A 344 -1.56 -15.13 11.11
CA ALA A 344 -2.25 -15.37 12.38
C ALA A 344 -3.72 -15.67 12.10
N PRO A 345 -4.34 -16.63 12.81
CA PRO A 345 -5.79 -16.79 12.75
C PRO A 345 -6.45 -15.48 13.20
N VAL A 346 -7.51 -15.07 12.50
CA VAL A 346 -8.34 -13.93 12.90
C VAL A 346 -8.93 -14.27 14.28
N GLY A 347 -8.42 -13.64 15.33
CA GLY A 347 -9.02 -13.71 16.67
C GLY A 347 -10.41 -13.09 16.65
N PRO A 348 -11.33 -13.51 17.54
CA PRO A 348 -12.66 -12.92 17.62
C PRO A 348 -12.51 -11.41 17.90
N SER A 349 -13.11 -10.58 17.04
CA SER A 349 -13.24 -9.14 17.29
C SER A 349 -13.95 -8.93 18.62
N THR A 350 -13.21 -8.48 19.63
CA THR A 350 -13.82 -7.89 20.82
C THR A 350 -14.35 -6.52 20.41
N ALA A 351 -15.58 -6.51 19.89
CA ALA A 351 -16.42 -5.33 19.95
C ALA A 351 -16.68 -5.08 21.44
N THR A 352 -15.94 -4.15 22.03
CA THR A 352 -16.37 -3.53 23.28
C THR A 352 -17.55 -2.63 22.94
N ASP A 353 -18.75 -3.13 23.19
CA ASP A 353 -19.91 -2.31 23.48
C ASP A 353 -19.52 -1.38 24.65
N VAL A 354 -19.48 -0.09 24.38
CA VAL A 354 -19.59 0.94 25.41
C VAL A 354 -20.96 1.56 25.23
N LEU A 355 -21.94 0.95 25.90
CA LEU A 355 -23.15 1.62 26.36
C LEU A 355 -22.94 1.89 27.85
N ASP A 356 -22.75 3.18 28.15
CA ASP A 356 -23.18 3.97 29.32
C ASP A 356 -22.16 5.09 29.65
#